data_AF-A0A5J5IEC4-F1
#
_entry.id   AF-A0A5J5IEC4-F1
#
_cell.length_a   1.000
_cell.length_b   1.000
_cell.length_c   1.000
_cell.angle_alpha   90.00
_cell.angle_beta   90.00
_cell.angle_gamma   90.00
#
_symmetry.space_group_name_H-M   'P 1'
#
loop_
_entity.id
_entity.type
_entity.pdbx_description
1 polymer ?
#
loop_
_entity_poly.entity_id
_entity_poly.type
_entity_poly.pdbx_seq_one_letter_code
_entity_poly.pdbx_strand_id
1 'polypeptide(L)'
;MEEFNLTTDVIVFGLQVKNFPSGIDEAFNELIKKTGNRAGERAYYGISEYKDGNMIYYATAEEKTIDEAGKYNYIRLKIDKGSYLTCNIFDWRKKTECIKDAFMK
;
A
#
# COMPACT_ATOMS: atom_id res chain seq x y z
N MET A 1 -10.30 3.11 16.97
CA MET A 1 -9.92 2.13 15.94
C MET A 1 -10.94 1.02 15.98
N GLU A 2 -11.24 0.40 14.85
CA GLU A 2 -12.15 -0.73 14.75
C GLU A 2 -11.36 -1.98 14.38
N GLU A 3 -11.76 -3.14 14.91
CA GLU A 3 -11.14 -4.41 14.52
C GLU A 3 -11.66 -4.86 13.15
N PHE A 4 -10.73 -5.22 12.28
CA PHE A 4 -10.99 -5.81 10.98
C PHE A 4 -10.28 -7.16 10.88
N ASN A 5 -11.03 -8.18 10.50
CA ASN A 5 -10.49 -9.53 10.32
C ASN A 5 -10.22 -9.79 8.84
N LEU A 6 -8.95 -9.77 8.46
CA LEU A 6 -8.51 -10.20 7.15
C LEU A 6 -8.46 -11.74 7.13
N THR A 7 -9.30 -12.37 6.32
CA THR A 7 -9.49 -13.83 6.34
C THR A 7 -8.49 -14.60 5.47
N THR A 8 -7.89 -13.93 4.48
CA THR A 8 -6.97 -14.54 3.50
C THR A 8 -5.73 -13.67 3.33
N ASP A 9 -4.58 -14.32 3.18
CA ASP A 9 -3.33 -13.61 2.86
C ASP A 9 -3.52 -12.84 1.55
N VAL A 10 -3.08 -11.59 1.54
CA VAL A 10 -3.10 -10.77 0.34
C VAL A 10 -1.68 -10.63 -0.16
N ILE A 11 -1.44 -11.11 -1.37
CA ILE A 11 -0.18 -10.88 -2.04
C ILE A 11 -0.25 -9.55 -2.76
N VAL A 12 0.76 -8.73 -2.54
CA VAL A 12 0.84 -7.40 -3.14
C VAL A 12 2.22 -7.20 -3.75
N PHE A 13 2.29 -6.29 -4.71
CA PHE A 13 3.56 -5.88 -5.31
C PHE A 13 3.58 -4.39 -5.60
N GLY A 14 4.77 -3.82 -5.67
CA GLY A 14 4.92 -2.41 -6.02
C GLY A 14 6.31 -1.87 -5.77
N LEU A 15 6.38 -0.63 -5.30
CA LEU A 15 7.64 0.10 -5.18
C LEU A 15 7.73 0.87 -3.86
N GLN A 16 8.97 1.07 -3.42
CA GLN A 16 9.27 1.94 -2.29
C GLN A 16 9.08 3.40 -2.67
N VAL A 17 8.34 4.14 -1.85
CA VAL A 17 8.18 5.59 -1.98
C VAL A 17 9.51 6.26 -1.63
N LYS A 18 10.03 7.08 -2.55
CA LYS A 18 11.34 7.74 -2.40
C LYS A 18 11.33 8.81 -1.32
N ASN A 19 10.27 9.61 -1.26
CA ASN A 19 10.12 10.72 -0.32
C ASN A 19 8.82 10.55 0.43
N PHE A 20 8.85 10.15 1.70
CA PHE A 20 7.64 10.02 2.50
C PHE A 20 7.42 11.30 3.33
N PRO A 21 6.18 11.85 3.42
CA PRO A 21 4.94 11.40 2.76
C PRO A 21 4.69 12.00 1.36
N SER A 22 5.53 12.94 0.87
CA SER A 22 5.24 13.73 -0.33
C SER A 22 5.17 12.95 -1.65
N GLY A 23 5.85 11.80 -1.75
CA GLY A 23 5.93 10.94 -2.94
C GLY A 23 4.87 9.85 -3.01
N ILE A 24 3.93 9.79 -2.06
CA ILE A 24 2.90 8.74 -2.03
C ILE A 24 2.01 8.81 -3.29
N ASP A 25 1.52 10.00 -3.66
CA ASP A 25 0.61 10.15 -4.79
C ASP A 25 1.30 9.80 -6.13
N GLU A 26 2.55 10.23 -6.30
CA GLU A 26 3.36 9.90 -7.48
C GLU A 26 3.52 8.37 -7.62
N ALA A 27 3.88 7.69 -6.54
CA ALA A 27 4.08 6.23 -6.54
C ALA A 27 2.79 5.47 -6.87
N PHE A 28 1.66 5.86 -6.28
CA PHE A 28 0.37 5.23 -6.61
C PHE A 28 -0.06 5.54 -8.04
N ASN A 29 0.20 6.75 -8.56
CA ASN A 29 -0.13 7.10 -9.93
C ASN A 29 0.70 6.30 -10.95
N GLU A 30 1.99 6.05 -10.67
CA GLU A 30 2.82 5.14 -11.49
C GLU A 30 2.25 3.72 -11.46
N LEU A 31 1.97 3.22 -10.26
CA LEU A 31 1.49 1.87 -10.06
C LEU A 31 0.15 1.63 -10.79
N ILE A 32 -0.81 2.54 -10.65
CA ILE A 32 -2.13 2.49 -11.33
C ILE A 32 -1.97 2.52 -12.86
N LYS A 33 -1.04 3.32 -13.38
CA LYS A 33 -0.75 3.35 -14.82
C LYS A 33 -0.23 2.01 -15.34
N LYS A 34 0.53 1.26 -14.52
CA LYS A 34 1.08 -0.06 -14.88
C LYS A 34 0.05 -1.18 -14.74
N THR A 35 -0.73 -1.19 -13.67
CA THR A 35 -1.70 -2.26 -13.37
C THR A 35 -3.03 -2.10 -14.12
N GLY A 36 -3.27 -0.94 -14.71
CA GLY A 36 -4.51 -0.62 -15.40
C GLY A 36 -5.49 0.12 -14.49
N ASN A 37 -6.11 1.17 -15.03
CA ASN A 37 -6.93 2.12 -14.28
C ASN A 37 -8.42 1.78 -14.36
N ARG A 38 -8.84 0.66 -13.75
CA ARG A 38 -10.26 0.35 -13.58
C ARG A 38 -10.63 0.34 -12.11
N ALA A 39 -11.37 1.37 -11.71
CA ALA A 39 -11.82 1.53 -10.34
C ALA A 39 -12.59 0.28 -9.88
N GLY A 40 -12.18 -0.27 -8.75
CA GLY A 40 -12.83 -1.44 -8.13
C GLY A 40 -12.33 -2.81 -8.61
N GLU A 41 -11.49 -2.91 -9.65
CA GLU A 41 -10.96 -4.21 -10.10
C GLU A 41 -9.81 -4.74 -9.24
N ARG A 42 -9.09 -3.84 -8.57
CA ARG A 42 -7.89 -4.16 -7.82
C ARG A 42 -7.80 -3.31 -6.56
N ALA A 43 -7.45 -3.94 -5.45
CA ALA A 43 -7.12 -3.23 -4.23
C ALA A 43 -5.68 -2.69 -4.27
N TYR A 44 -5.48 -1.51 -3.70
CA TYR A 44 -4.18 -0.87 -3.54
C TYR A 44 -3.91 -0.70 -2.06
N TYR A 45 -2.65 -0.89 -1.67
CA TYR A 45 -2.24 -0.89 -0.28
C TYR A 45 -1.00 -0.01 -0.11
N GLY A 46 -0.93 0.62 1.06
CA GLY A 46 0.26 1.31 1.54
C GLY A 46 0.83 0.52 2.70
N ILE A 47 2.07 0.06 2.59
CA ILE A 47 2.73 -0.70 3.65
C ILE A 47 3.85 0.15 4.22
N SER A 48 3.81 0.41 5.52
CA SER A 48 4.91 1.06 6.23
C SER A 48 5.68 0.06 7.08
N GLU A 49 7.00 0.22 7.14
CA GLU A 49 7.89 -0.54 8.01
C GLU A 49 8.87 0.42 8.67
N TYR A 50 9.11 0.25 9.98
CA TYR A 50 10.22 0.92 10.65
C TYR A 50 11.45 0.03 10.57
N LYS A 51 12.46 0.46 9.82
CA LYS A 51 13.71 -0.28 9.62
C LYS A 51 14.89 0.64 9.85
N ASP A 52 15.82 0.23 10.70
CA ASP A 52 17.06 0.95 11.02
C ASP A 52 16.81 2.43 11.40
N GLY A 53 15.76 2.67 12.19
CA GLY A 53 15.37 4.02 12.64
C GLY A 53 14.69 4.90 11.58
N ASN A 54 14.45 4.38 10.38
CA ASN A 54 13.79 5.09 9.30
C ASN A 54 12.43 4.46 8.98
N MET A 55 11.43 5.31 8.72
CA MET A 55 10.13 4.87 8.23
C MET A 55 10.22 4.63 6.72
N ILE A 56 10.09 3.39 6.31
CA ILE A 56 10.00 2.98 4.91
C ILE A 56 8.52 2.85 4.57
N TYR A 57 8.13 3.32 3.39
CA TYR A 57 6.76 3.19 2.88
C TYR A 57 6.76 2.63 1.48
N TYR A 58 5.88 1.67 1.22
CA TYR A 58 5.71 1.01 -0.07
C TYR A 58 4.30 1.29 -0.59
N ALA A 59 4.22 1.74 -1.84
CA ALA A 59 2.96 1.79 -2.58
C ALA A 59 2.81 0.48 -3.33
N THR A 60 1.76 -0.28 -3.05
CA THR A 60 1.55 -1.62 -3.60
C THR A 60 0.13 -1.82 -4.11
N ALA A 61 -0.01 -2.81 -4.97
CA ALA A 61 -1.26 -3.24 -5.56
C ALA A 61 -1.40 -4.74 -5.37
N GLU A 62 -2.62 -5.21 -5.21
CA GLU A 62 -2.93 -6.64 -5.16
C GLU A 62 -2.40 -7.35 -6.42
N GLU A 63 -1.72 -8.48 -6.21
CA GLU A 63 -1.28 -9.37 -7.28
C GLU A 63 -2.47 -10.16 -7.83
N LYS A 64 -2.85 -9.91 -9.09
CA LYS A 64 -4.00 -10.58 -9.74
C LYS A 64 -3.61 -11.75 -10.63
N THR A 65 -2.37 -11.77 -11.12
CA THR A 65 -1.84 -12.89 -11.89
C THR A 65 -0.53 -13.35 -11.27
N ILE A 66 -0.20 -14.63 -11.45
CA ILE A 66 1.06 -15.17 -10.92
C ILE A 66 2.25 -14.41 -11.52
N ASP A 67 3.16 -13.96 -10.65
CA ASP A 67 4.42 -13.28 -11.01
C ASP A 67 4.25 -11.90 -11.71
N GLU A 68 3.21 -11.14 -11.35
CA GLU A 68 3.10 -9.73 -11.82
C GLU A 68 4.26 -8.88 -11.31
N ALA A 69 4.71 -9.15 -10.08
CA ALA A 69 5.84 -8.45 -9.49
C ALA A 69 7.10 -8.57 -10.38
N GLY A 70 7.41 -9.78 -10.86
CA GLY A 70 8.54 -10.05 -11.75
C GLY A 70 8.40 -9.32 -13.09
N LYS A 71 7.20 -9.31 -13.68
CA LYS A 71 6.91 -8.61 -14.95
C LYS A 71 7.23 -7.11 -14.89
N TYR A 72 7.00 -6.47 -13.74
CA TYR A 72 7.24 -5.04 -13.55
C TYR A 72 8.56 -4.70 -12.83
N ASN A 73 9.35 -5.72 -12.48
CA ASN A 73 10.55 -5.58 -11.64
C ASN A 73 10.25 -4.83 -10.32
N TYR A 74 9.13 -5.21 -9.70
CA TYR A 74 8.62 -4.62 -8.47
C TYR A 74 8.83 -5.57 -7.29
N ILE A 75 8.90 -4.99 -6.09
CA ILE A 75 8.98 -5.80 -4.87
C ILE A 75 7.67 -6.54 -4.65
N ARG A 76 7.74 -7.75 -4.10
CA ARG A 76 6.60 -8.56 -3.74
C ARG A 76 6.54 -8.72 -2.23
N LEU A 77 5.39 -8.39 -1.65
CA LEU A 77 5.14 -8.45 -0.21
C LEU A 77 3.88 -9.28 0.05
N LYS A 78 3.73 -9.75 1.29
CA LYS A 78 2.55 -10.47 1.75
C LYS A 78 1.97 -9.74 2.95
N ILE A 79 0.66 -9.49 2.91
CA ILE A 79 -0.12 -9.07 4.06
C ILE A 79 -0.75 -10.34 4.63
N ASP A 80 -0.30 -10.76 5.81
CA ASP A 80 -0.78 -11.98 6.45
C ASP A 80 -2.24 -11.81 6.88
N LYS A 81 -3.05 -12.87 6.73
CA LYS A 81 -4.39 -12.90 7.33
C LYS A 81 -4.29 -12.73 8.85
N GLY A 82 -5.29 -12.10 9.45
CA GLY A 82 -5.30 -11.86 10.88
C GLY A 82 -6.24 -10.73 11.28
N SER A 83 -6.19 -10.39 12.56
CA SER A 83 -6.94 -9.29 13.14
C SER A 83 -6.10 -8.02 13.12
N TYR A 84 -6.65 -6.96 12.55
CA TYR A 84 -6.01 -5.67 12.38
C TYR A 84 -6.85 -4.57 13.05
N LEU A 85 -6.17 -3.58 13.63
CA LEU A 85 -6.81 -2.33 14.00
C LEU A 85 -6.88 -1.42 12.78
N THR A 86 -8.06 -0.85 12.55
CA THR A 86 -8.33 -0.02 11.39
C THR A 86 -8.86 1.34 11.78
N CYS A 87 -8.62 2.32 10.92
CA CYS A 87 -9.26 3.62 10.95
C CYS A 87 -9.55 4.08 9.53
N ASN A 88 -10.68 4.77 9.35
CA ASN A 88 -11.09 5.28 8.05
C ASN A 88 -10.52 6.69 7.83
N ILE A 89 -9.85 6.89 6.69
CA ILE A 89 -9.40 8.20 6.23
C ILE A 89 -10.12 8.52 4.93
N PHE A 90 -11.12 9.40 5.02
CA PHE A 90 -11.86 9.88 3.86
C PHE A 90 -11.06 10.94 3.09
N ASP A 91 -11.10 10.84 1.76
CA ASP A 91 -10.37 11.70 0.82
C ASP A 91 -8.86 11.74 1.06
N TRP A 92 -8.26 10.59 1.41
CA TRP A 92 -6.84 10.50 1.80
C TRP A 92 -5.87 11.09 0.75
N ARG A 93 -6.20 11.04 -0.55
CA ARG A 93 -5.39 11.66 -1.62
C ARG A 93 -5.27 13.18 -1.49
N LYS A 94 -6.26 13.85 -0.89
CA LYS A 94 -6.21 15.28 -0.57
C LYS A 94 -5.47 15.56 0.76
N LYS A 95 -5.13 14.51 1.50
CA LYS A 95 -4.63 14.54 2.88
C LYS A 95 -3.45 13.57 3.06
N THR A 96 -2.58 13.45 2.05
CA THR A 96 -1.45 12.51 2.07
C THR A 96 -0.53 12.76 3.26
N GLU A 97 -0.42 14.00 3.71
CA GLU A 97 0.36 14.38 4.90
C GLU A 97 -0.15 13.75 6.21
N CYS A 98 -1.45 13.45 6.30
CA CYS A 98 -2.07 12.84 7.48
C CYS A 98 -1.85 11.32 7.53
N ILE A 99 -1.31 10.70 6.47
CA ILE A 99 -1.06 9.25 6.46
C ILE A 99 -0.08 8.85 7.56
N LYS A 100 0.95 9.67 7.83
CA LYS A 100 1.90 9.41 8.92
C LYS A 100 1.19 9.33 10.28
N ASP A 101 0.18 10.16 10.51
CA ASP A 101 -0.53 10.26 11.79
C ASP A 101 -1.36 8.99 12.06
N ALA A 102 -1.71 8.24 11.00
CA ALA A 102 -2.40 6.96 11.13
C ALA A 102 -1.50 5.86 11.72
N PHE A 103 -0.18 5.96 11.51
CA PHE A 103 0.81 4.99 11.98
C PHE A 103 1.43 5.37 13.33
N MET A 104 1.20 6.60 13.81
CA MET A 104 1.75 7.12 15.08
C MET A 104 0.74 7.13 16.23
N LYS A 105 -0.43 6.47 16.05
CA LYS A 105 -1.49 6.39 17.06
C LYS A 105 -1.38 5.18 17.97
#